data_AF-A0A523NY31-F1
#
_entry.id   AF-A0A523NY31-F1
#
_cell.length_a   1.000
_cell.length_b   1.000
_cell.length_c   1.000
_cell.angle_alpha   90.00
_cell.angle_beta   90.00
_cell.angle_gamma   90.00
#
_symmetry.space_group_name_H-M   'P 1'
#
loop_
_entity.id
_entity.type
_entity.pdbx_description
1 polymer ?
#
loop_
_entity_poly.entity_id
_entity_poly.type
_entity_poly.pdbx_seq_one_letter_code
_entity_poly.pdbx_strand_id
1 'polypeptide(L)'
;MAESQTGQERTEEATPKKRSDAREKGDVVRSRELTTTMILFAAVLAVYLTAERFFAGMMTLLREGFSISRAEIFDPMISYNATMS
;
A
#
# COMPACT_ATOMS: atom_id res chain seq x y z
N MET A 1 26.18 -24.93 18.95
CA MET A 1 25.40 -26.04 19.51
C MET A 1 23.93 -25.81 19.13
N ALA A 2 23.37 -26.78 18.42
CA ALA A 2 22.04 -26.94 17.82
C ALA A 2 20.93 -25.91 18.15
N GLU A 3 20.57 -25.14 17.14
CA GLU A 3 19.23 -24.60 16.90
C GLU A 3 18.30 -25.73 16.42
N SER A 4 17.41 -26.23 17.28
CA SER A 4 16.29 -27.10 16.85
C SER A 4 15.30 -27.28 17.99
N GLN A 5 14.48 -26.26 18.21
CA GLN A 5 13.21 -26.44 18.92
C GLN A 5 12.09 -25.83 18.08
N THR A 6 12.04 -26.22 16.80
CA THR A 6 10.89 -26.02 15.95
C THR A 6 9.76 -26.88 16.54
N GLY A 7 8.73 -26.19 17.02
CA GLY A 7 7.58 -26.78 17.68
C GLY A 7 6.99 -27.94 16.88
N GLN A 8 7.01 -29.11 17.51
CA GLN A 8 6.16 -30.22 17.13
C GLN A 8 4.71 -29.74 17.22
N GLU A 9 4.01 -29.66 16.09
CA GLU A 9 2.59 -29.33 16.03
C GLU A 9 1.82 -30.44 16.75
N ARG A 10 1.54 -30.23 18.04
CA ARG A 10 0.66 -31.10 18.81
C ARG A 10 -0.76 -30.92 18.28
N THR A 11 -1.27 -31.95 17.63
CA THR A 11 -2.64 -32.07 17.10
C THR A 11 -3.69 -32.33 18.18
N GLU A 12 -3.28 -32.53 19.44
CA GLU A 12 -4.20 -32.68 20.56
C GLU A 12 -4.68 -31.33 21.09
N GLU A 13 -5.98 -31.23 21.36
CA GLU A 13 -6.56 -30.06 21.99
C GLU A 13 -5.88 -29.77 23.33
N ALA A 14 -5.54 -28.50 23.56
CA ALA A 14 -4.94 -28.08 24.82
C ALA A 14 -5.87 -28.45 25.99
N THR A 15 -5.36 -29.24 26.95
CA THR A 15 -6.07 -29.58 28.19
C THR A 15 -6.46 -28.32 28.97
N PRO A 16 -7.54 -28.36 29.78
CA PRO A 16 -8.04 -27.20 30.50
C PRO A 16 -6.97 -26.51 31.38
N LYS A 17 -6.09 -27.29 32.01
CA LYS A 17 -4.94 -26.77 32.77
C LYS A 17 -3.98 -25.98 31.88
N LYS A 18 -3.67 -26.49 30.68
CA LYS A 18 -2.77 -25.85 29.72
C LYS A 18 -3.33 -24.55 29.15
N ARG A 19 -4.67 -24.47 28.95
CA ARG A 19 -5.37 -23.23 28.56
C ARG A 19 -5.35 -22.19 29.69
N SER A 20 -5.51 -22.63 30.93
CA SER A 20 -5.41 -21.75 32.11
C SER A 20 -4.00 -21.18 32.25
N ASP A 21 -2.98 -22.03 32.20
CA ASP A 21 -1.57 -21.63 32.30
C ASP A 21 -1.16 -20.68 31.18
N ALA A 22 -1.64 -20.90 29.95
CA ALA A 22 -1.37 -20.00 28.82
C ALA A 22 -2.01 -18.60 29.03
N ARG A 23 -3.23 -18.55 29.60
CA ARG A 23 -3.90 -17.28 29.94
C ARG A 23 -3.18 -16.55 31.09
N GLU A 24 -2.78 -17.28 32.13
CA GLU A 24 -2.02 -16.71 33.28
C GLU A 24 -0.66 -16.16 32.84
N LYS A 25 0.02 -16.86 31.93
CA LYS A 25 1.30 -16.43 31.38
C LYS A 25 1.19 -15.29 30.37
N GLY A 26 -0.04 -14.89 30.01
CA GLY A 26 -0.26 -13.85 29.00
C GLY A 26 0.21 -14.27 27.61
N ASP A 27 0.18 -15.57 27.29
CA ASP A 27 0.39 -16.09 25.93
C ASP A 27 -0.80 -15.68 25.05
N VAL A 28 -0.87 -14.39 24.73
CA VAL A 28 -1.74 -13.87 23.68
C VAL A 28 -1.15 -14.41 22.39
N VAL A 29 -1.88 -15.34 21.74
CA VAL A 29 -1.49 -15.88 20.42
C VAL A 29 -1.32 -14.71 19.47
N ARG A 30 -0.07 -14.25 19.30
CA ARG A 30 0.25 -13.22 18.34
C ARG A 30 0.18 -13.91 16.99
N SER A 31 -0.90 -13.66 16.25
CA SER A 31 -1.05 -14.16 14.89
C SER A 31 0.20 -13.77 14.11
N ARG A 32 0.94 -14.78 13.63
CA ARG A 32 2.21 -14.62 12.90
C ARG A 32 2.06 -13.73 11.67
N GLU A 33 0.84 -13.68 11.13
CA GLU A 33 0.51 -12.97 9.90
C GLU A 33 -0.22 -11.65 10.12
N LEU A 34 -0.68 -11.36 11.35
CA LEU A 34 -1.46 -10.16 11.66
C LEU A 34 -0.76 -8.88 11.24
N THR A 35 0.55 -8.78 11.49
CA THR A 35 1.35 -7.62 11.10
C THR A 35 1.32 -7.42 9.58
N THR A 36 1.52 -8.49 8.82
CA THR A 36 1.50 -8.43 7.35
C THR A 36 0.11 -8.05 6.83
N THR A 37 -0.95 -8.64 7.38
CA THR A 37 -2.33 -8.28 7.04
C THR A 37 -2.62 -6.81 7.32
N MET A 38 -2.20 -6.30 8.48
CA MET A 38 -2.41 -4.89 8.86
C MET A 38 -1.67 -3.93 7.94
N ILE A 39 -0.43 -4.26 7.53
CA ILE A 39 0.34 -3.47 6.58
C ILE A 39 -0.37 -3.43 5.22
N LEU A 40 -0.82 -4.57 4.72
CA LEU A 40 -1.57 -4.63 3.46
C LEU A 40 -2.85 -3.80 3.52
N PHE A 41 -3.59 -3.90 4.63
CA PHE A 41 -4.82 -3.13 4.83
C PHE A 41 -4.54 -1.61 4.86
N ALA A 42 -3.48 -1.20 5.55
CA ALA A 42 -3.04 0.19 5.60
C ALA A 42 -2.64 0.71 4.20
N ALA A 43 -1.95 -0.11 3.40
CA ALA A 43 -1.56 0.26 2.04
C ALA A 43 -2.79 0.46 1.14
N VAL A 44 -3.76 -0.47 1.19
CA VAL A 44 -5.02 -0.35 0.45
C VAL A 44 -5.78 0.91 0.86
N LEU A 45 -5.86 1.18 2.17
CA LEU A 45 -6.53 2.37 2.70
C LEU A 45 -5.85 3.66 2.24
N ALA A 46 -4.52 3.71 2.25
CA ALA A 46 -3.76 4.88 1.80
C ALA A 46 -4.01 5.16 0.31
N VAL A 47 -4.05 4.12 -0.52
CA VAL A 47 -4.38 4.25 -1.94
C VAL A 47 -5.82 4.73 -2.12
N TYR A 48 -6.77 4.13 -1.39
CA TYR A 48 -8.19 4.49 -1.48
C TYR A 48 -8.43 5.97 -1.14
N LEU A 49 -7.82 6.47 -0.06
CA LEU A 49 -7.98 7.86 0.38
C LEU A 49 -7.32 8.88 -0.56
N THR A 50 -6.29 8.48 -1.30
CA THR A 50 -5.55 9.39 -2.22
C THR A 50 -5.98 9.27 -3.68
N ALA A 51 -6.78 8.25 -4.03
CA ALA A 51 -7.17 7.94 -5.40
C ALA A 51 -7.89 9.12 -6.09
N GLU A 52 -8.88 9.74 -5.44
CA GLU A 52 -9.65 10.84 -6.05
C GLU A 52 -8.75 12.00 -6.49
N ARG A 53 -7.86 12.45 -5.62
CA ARG A 53 -6.92 13.53 -5.92
C ARG A 53 -5.94 13.15 -7.03
N PHE A 54 -5.47 11.91 -7.03
CA PHE A 54 -4.61 11.38 -8.08
C PHE A 54 -5.30 11.42 -9.45
N PHE A 55 -6.53 10.90 -9.54
CA PHE A 55 -7.30 10.89 -10.78
C PHE A 55 -7.71 12.29 -11.25
N ALA A 56 -8.07 13.19 -10.34
CA ALA A 56 -8.34 14.58 -10.66
C ALA A 56 -7.12 15.25 -11.30
N GLY A 57 -5.93 15.11 -10.69
CA GLY A 57 -4.68 15.64 -11.24
C GLY A 57 -4.35 15.05 -12.61
N MET A 58 -4.51 13.74 -12.78
CA MET A 58 -4.32 13.08 -14.07
C MET A 58 -5.26 13.65 -15.14
N MET A 59 -6.54 13.86 -14.80
CA MET A 59 -7.50 14.40 -15.76
C MET A 59 -7.20 15.84 -16.13
N THR A 60 -6.69 16.66 -15.21
CA THR A 60 -6.20 18.01 -15.52
C THR A 60 -5.06 17.96 -16.54
N LEU A 61 -4.04 17.13 -16.31
CA LEU A 61 -2.92 16.99 -17.24
C LEU A 61 -3.35 16.49 -18.62
N LEU A 62 -4.29 15.54 -18.67
CA LEU A 62 -4.83 15.06 -19.95
C LEU A 62 -5.65 16.15 -20.66
N ARG A 63 -6.45 16.92 -19.92
CA ARG A 63 -7.22 18.03 -20.51
C ARG A 63 -6.28 19.08 -21.10
N GLU A 64 -5.29 19.52 -20.34
CA GLU A 64 -4.32 20.53 -20.78
C GLU A 64 -3.44 20.01 -21.93
N GLY A 65 -2.95 18.77 -21.83
CA GLY A 65 -2.10 18.16 -22.85
C GLY A 65 -2.82 17.83 -24.16
N PHE A 66 -4.12 17.54 -24.12
CA PHE A 66 -4.92 17.27 -25.32
C PHE A 66 -5.72 18.48 -25.81
N SER A 67 -5.78 19.58 -25.06
CA SER A 67 -6.36 20.85 -25.51
C SER A 67 -5.27 21.78 -26.05
N ILE A 68 -4.65 21.42 -27.17
CA ILE A 68 -3.80 22.38 -27.89
C ILE A 68 -4.74 23.42 -28.51
N SER A 69 -4.74 24.63 -27.97
CA SER A 69 -5.61 25.67 -28.50
C SER A 69 -5.09 26.11 -29.87
N ARG A 70 -5.98 26.43 -30.82
CA ARG A 70 -5.57 26.98 -32.12
C ARG A 70 -4.71 28.25 -31.93
N ALA A 71 -4.88 28.98 -30.82
CA ALA A 71 -4.05 30.12 -30.50
C ALA A 71 -2.59 29.73 -30.24
N GLU A 72 -2.29 28.58 -29.65
CA GLU A 72 -0.91 28.10 -29.41
C GLU A 72 -0.24 27.54 -30.67
N ILE A 73 -1.02 26.96 -31.60
CA ILE A 73 -0.51 26.47 -32.89
C ILE A 73 -0.16 27.61 -33.85
N PHE A 74 -0.90 28.73 -33.76
CA PHE A 74 -0.75 29.87 -34.67
C PHE A 74 -0.11 31.10 -34.02
N ASP A 75 0.41 31.00 -32.78
CA ASP A 75 1.21 32.05 -32.16
C ASP A 75 2.64 32.06 -32.75
N PRO A 76 3.03 33.11 -33.51
CA PRO A 76 4.38 33.20 -34.09
C PRO A 76 5.49 33.18 -33.04
N MET A 77 5.21 33.53 -31.78
CA MET A 77 6.22 33.61 -30.72
C MET A 77 6.74 32.26 -30.22
N ILE A 78 5.97 31.17 -30.33
CA ILE A 78 6.43 29.82 -29.95
C ILE A 78 7.39 29.27 -31.01
N SER A 79 7.14 29.57 -32.29
CA SER A 79 7.98 29.11 -33.40
C SER A 79 9.39 29.73 -33.39
N TYR A 80 9.53 30.98 -32.95
CA TYR A 80 10.81 31.68 -32.92
C TYR A 80 11.82 31.07 -31.92
N ASN A 81 11.34 30.65 -30.75
CA ASN A 81 12.21 30.16 -29.67
C ASN A 81 12.66 28.70 -29.86
N ALA A 82 11.92 27.90 -30.64
CA ALA A 82 12.26 26.50 -30.93
C ALA A 82 13.32 26.33 -32.04
N THR A 83 13.50 27.34 -32.91
CA THR A 83 14.51 27.32 -33.98
C THR A 83 15.86 27.97 -33.61
N MET A 84 16.01 28.51 -32.40
CA MET A 84 17.22 29.21 -31.95
C MET A 84 17.93 28.56 -30.75
N SER A 85 17.66 27.27 -30.50
CA SER A 85 18.38 26.42 -29.53
C SER A 85 19.11 25.28 -30.23
#